data_AF-A0A6V7P9B9-F1
#
_entry.id   AF-A0A6V7P9B9-F1
#
_cell.length_a   1.000
_cell.length_b   1.000
_cell.length_c   1.000
_cell.angle_alpha   90.00
_cell.angle_beta   90.00
_cell.angle_gamma   90.00
#
_symmetry.space_group_name_H-M   'P 1'
#
loop_
_entity.id
_entity.type
_entity.pdbx_description
1 polymer ?
#
loop_
_entity_poly.entity_id
_entity_poly.type
_entity_poly.pdbx_seq_one_letter_code
_entity_poly.pdbx_strand_id
1 'polypeptide(L)'
;MGAFTQMIMGYVYPGKPLANATFEAYAMMCVDCGLTAISSFKLGLYMKIPPKAMFLSQVIGSFIASACEFATVWLLFSSVENICRPELLPRGSQWTCPYNQVIYNNMMTWGAVGPKRVFYPNGVYSNLFIFFLLGALLPIPVWFLARTLPEKKWIRLINVSTIFIAGASMPPVSAVNYLSWFAVAFFLKFVVYRKYKRWWAKYSYLLSVAIDTGVSLMAFLVTVTLQIHNVNGIDWWGLDVSDHCPLATCPTARGVHAEGCPAF
;
A
#
# COMPACT_ATOMS: atom_id res chain seq x y z
N MET A 1 -2.91 -7.71 -7.14
CA MET A 1 -4.03 -8.64 -7.40
C MET A 1 -5.37 -7.90 -7.38
N GLY A 2 -5.59 -6.94 -6.47
CA GLY A 2 -6.83 -6.14 -6.39
C GLY A 2 -7.26 -5.42 -7.67
N ALA A 3 -6.34 -4.75 -8.38
CA ALA A 3 -6.68 -4.11 -9.66
C ALA A 3 -7.21 -5.10 -10.72
N PHE A 4 -6.76 -6.36 -10.69
CA PHE A 4 -7.21 -7.37 -11.65
C PHE A 4 -8.62 -7.89 -11.32
N THR A 5 -8.93 -8.10 -10.05
CA THR A 5 -10.28 -8.50 -9.61
C THR A 5 -11.30 -7.40 -9.89
N GLN A 6 -10.94 -6.14 -9.63
CA GLN A 6 -11.75 -4.97 -10.01
C GLN A 6 -11.96 -4.86 -11.52
N MET A 7 -10.91 -5.16 -12.31
CA MET A 7 -11.02 -5.14 -13.77
C MET A 7 -11.98 -6.24 -14.27
N ILE A 8 -11.90 -7.46 -13.74
CA ILE A 8 -12.82 -8.55 -14.10
C ILE A 8 -14.27 -8.14 -13.80
N MET A 9 -14.55 -7.67 -12.57
CA MET A 9 -15.90 -7.28 -12.18
C MET A 9 -16.39 -6.06 -12.96
N GLY A 10 -15.50 -5.12 -13.31
CA GLY A 10 -15.80 -4.01 -14.22
C GLY A 10 -16.17 -4.44 -15.64
N TYR A 11 -15.69 -5.59 -16.13
CA TYR A 11 -16.15 -6.18 -17.39
C TYR A 11 -17.48 -6.92 -17.26
N VAL A 12 -17.69 -7.61 -16.13
CA VAL A 12 -18.91 -8.41 -15.87
C VAL A 12 -20.11 -7.51 -15.55
N TYR A 13 -19.91 -6.48 -14.72
CA TYR A 13 -20.98 -5.62 -14.23
C TYR A 13 -20.57 -4.13 -14.27
N PRO A 14 -20.48 -3.54 -15.47
CA PRO A 14 -20.01 -2.16 -15.65
C PRO A 14 -21.01 -1.12 -15.12
N GLY A 15 -20.48 0.03 -14.70
CA GLY A 15 -21.29 1.19 -14.27
C GLY A 15 -21.76 1.12 -12.81
N LYS A 16 -21.29 0.13 -12.05
CA LYS A 16 -21.70 -0.12 -10.66
C LYS A 16 -20.48 -0.08 -9.74
N PRO A 17 -20.00 1.13 -9.36
CA PRO A 17 -18.79 1.30 -8.54
C PRO A 17 -18.86 0.54 -7.22
N LEU A 18 -19.97 0.66 -6.49
CA LEU A 18 -20.11 0.03 -5.17
C LEU A 18 -20.03 -1.50 -5.24
N ALA A 19 -20.60 -2.12 -6.29
CA ALA A 19 -20.55 -3.56 -6.51
C ALA A 19 -19.12 -4.03 -6.84
N ASN A 20 -18.35 -3.20 -7.56
CA ASN A 20 -16.96 -3.50 -7.87
C ASN A 20 -16.08 -3.46 -6.61
N ALA A 21 -16.25 -2.45 -5.76
CA ALA A 21 -15.50 -2.32 -4.52
C ALA A 21 -15.81 -3.46 -3.53
N THR A 22 -17.08 -3.84 -3.39
CA THR A 22 -17.44 -4.98 -2.54
C THR A 22 -16.87 -6.29 -3.07
N PHE A 23 -16.91 -6.52 -4.40
CA PHE A 23 -16.30 -7.71 -5.00
C PHE A 23 -14.80 -7.78 -4.73
N GLU A 24 -14.07 -6.68 -4.88
CA GLU A 24 -12.64 -6.65 -4.53
C GLU A 24 -12.43 -6.93 -3.06
N ALA A 25 -13.20 -6.31 -2.16
CA ALA A 25 -13.07 -6.51 -0.72
C ALA A 25 -13.24 -8.00 -0.36
N TYR A 26 -14.26 -8.68 -0.89
CA TYR A 26 -14.45 -10.11 -0.67
C TYR A 26 -13.33 -10.94 -1.29
N ALA A 27 -12.95 -10.65 -2.54
CA ALA A 27 -11.95 -11.47 -3.25
C ALA A 27 -10.55 -11.34 -2.64
N MET A 28 -10.14 -10.14 -2.22
CA MET A 28 -8.81 -9.87 -1.68
C MET A 28 -8.72 -10.18 -0.19
N MET A 29 -9.65 -9.67 0.63
CA MET A 29 -9.55 -9.80 2.07
C MET A 29 -9.68 -11.26 2.51
N CYS A 30 -10.54 -12.06 1.86
CA CYS A 30 -10.64 -13.49 2.18
C CYS A 30 -9.33 -14.24 1.91
N VAL A 31 -8.64 -13.92 0.80
CA VAL A 31 -7.35 -14.54 0.46
C VAL A 31 -6.26 -14.12 1.43
N ASP A 32 -6.17 -12.82 1.74
CA ASP A 32 -5.17 -12.29 2.67
C ASP A 32 -5.37 -12.83 4.09
N CYS A 33 -6.61 -12.85 4.60
CA CYS A 33 -6.95 -13.49 5.88
C CYS A 33 -6.62 -14.99 5.88
N GLY A 34 -6.88 -15.70 4.77
CA GLY A 34 -6.53 -17.12 4.64
C GLY A 34 -5.02 -17.37 4.69
N LEU A 35 -4.23 -16.58 3.95
CA LEU A 35 -2.78 -16.70 3.90
C LEU A 35 -2.12 -16.37 5.25
N THR A 36 -2.60 -15.33 5.92
CA THR A 36 -2.11 -14.93 7.25
C THR A 36 -2.48 -15.96 8.32
N ALA A 37 -3.69 -16.52 8.27
CA ALA A 37 -4.10 -17.62 9.14
C ALA A 37 -3.21 -18.86 8.95
N ILE A 38 -2.97 -19.28 7.70
CA ILE A 38 -2.10 -20.43 7.39
C ILE A 38 -0.67 -20.19 7.88
N SER A 39 -0.13 -18.99 7.67
CA SER A 39 1.19 -18.60 8.18
C SER A 39 1.27 -18.73 9.70
N SER A 40 0.21 -18.30 10.41
CA SER A 40 0.12 -18.39 11.87
C SER A 40 -0.02 -19.83 12.35
N PHE A 41 -0.79 -20.68 11.67
CA PHE A 41 -0.87 -22.11 11.98
C PHE A 41 0.47 -22.81 11.79
N LYS A 42 1.22 -22.45 10.74
CA LYS A 42 2.57 -22.98 10.52
C LYS A 42 3.51 -22.62 11.66
N LEU A 43 3.48 -21.38 12.13
CA LEU A 43 4.25 -20.97 13.31
C LEU A 43 3.79 -21.71 14.58
N GLY A 44 2.47 -21.86 14.77
CA GLY A 44 1.89 -22.63 15.87
C GLY A 44 2.37 -24.08 15.92
N LEU A 45 2.49 -24.72 14.76
CA LEU A 45 3.03 -26.07 14.64
C LEU A 45 4.50 -26.14 15.10
N TYR A 46 5.32 -25.14 14.72
CA TYR A 46 6.72 -25.06 15.18
C TYR A 46 6.83 -24.85 16.70
N MET A 47 5.89 -24.11 17.30
CA MET A 47 5.83 -23.84 18.74
C MET A 47 5.07 -24.93 19.53
N LYS A 48 4.59 -26.00 18.87
CA LYS A 48 3.81 -27.10 19.46
C LYS A 48 2.50 -26.64 20.15
N ILE A 49 1.88 -25.57 19.65
CA ILE A 49 0.59 -25.09 20.15
C ILE A 49 -0.54 -25.93 19.53
N PRO A 50 -1.53 -26.40 20.31
CA PRO A 50 -2.63 -27.18 19.76
C PRO A 50 -3.47 -26.37 18.75
N PRO A 51 -3.86 -26.94 17.61
CA PRO A 51 -4.51 -26.21 16.52
C PRO A 51 -5.86 -25.60 16.90
N LYS A 52 -6.61 -26.25 17.81
CA LYS A 52 -7.90 -25.73 18.31
C LYS A 52 -7.73 -24.43 19.10
N ALA A 53 -6.70 -24.34 19.94
CA ALA A 53 -6.42 -23.14 20.70
C ALA A 53 -5.96 -21.99 19.79
N MET A 54 -5.14 -22.31 18.78
CA MET A 54 -4.69 -21.35 17.77
C MET A 54 -5.85 -20.81 16.92
N PHE A 55 -6.79 -21.66 16.52
CA PHE A 55 -7.99 -21.22 15.80
C PHE A 55 -8.86 -20.30 16.67
N LEU A 56 -9.10 -20.69 17.92
CA LEU A 56 -9.93 -19.90 18.84
C LEU A 56 -9.30 -18.53 19.12
N SER A 57 -7.98 -18.44 19.31
CA SER A 57 -7.31 -17.17 19.53
C SER A 57 -7.39 -16.24 18.32
N GLN A 58 -7.29 -16.78 17.10
CA GLN A 58 -7.45 -16.00 15.87
C GLN A 58 -8.88 -15.47 15.70
N VAL A 59 -9.89 -16.30 15.97
CA VAL A 59 -11.31 -15.90 15.86
C VAL A 59 -11.65 -14.82 16.88
N ILE A 60 -11.28 -15.03 18.15
CA ILE A 60 -11.54 -14.06 19.23
C ILE A 60 -10.77 -12.76 18.95
N GLY A 61 -9.49 -12.86 18.57
CA GLY A 61 -8.67 -11.70 18.23
C GLY A 61 -9.24 -10.89 17.06
N SER A 62 -9.74 -11.56 16.03
CA SER A 62 -10.36 -10.91 14.87
C SER A 62 -11.64 -10.17 15.26
N PHE A 63 -12.47 -10.78 16.11
CA PHE A 63 -13.70 -10.13 16.58
C PHE A 63 -13.41 -8.88 17.41
N ILE A 64 -12.45 -8.96 18.33
CA ILE A 64 -12.02 -7.81 19.14
C ILE A 64 -11.44 -6.72 18.22
N ALA A 65 -10.58 -7.08 17.27
CA ALA A 65 -9.98 -6.13 16.34
C ALA A 65 -11.04 -5.40 15.50
N SER A 66 -11.99 -6.13 14.92
CA SER A 66 -13.09 -5.53 14.15
C SER A 66 -13.98 -4.62 14.99
N ALA A 67 -14.28 -5.00 16.24
CA ALA A 67 -15.06 -4.17 17.14
C ALA A 67 -14.32 -2.86 17.51
N CYS A 68 -13.02 -2.95 17.83
CA CYS A 68 -12.17 -1.80 18.10
C CYS A 68 -12.06 -0.87 16.89
N GLU A 69 -11.81 -1.43 15.70
CA GLU A 69 -11.70 -0.67 14.46
C GLU A 69 -12.99 0.08 14.15
N PHE A 70 -14.15 -0.59 14.25
CA PHE A 70 -15.45 0.05 14.07
C PHE A 70 -15.68 1.18 15.08
N ALA A 71 -15.37 0.95 16.36
CA ALA A 71 -15.51 1.95 17.40
C ALA A 71 -14.60 3.17 17.16
N THR A 72 -13.35 2.96 16.74
CA THR A 72 -12.42 4.04 16.40
C THR A 72 -12.89 4.84 15.20
N VAL A 73 -13.35 4.18 14.13
CA VAL A 73 -13.89 4.86 12.94
C VAL A 73 -15.13 5.68 13.31
N TRP A 74 -16.04 5.11 14.09
CA TRP A 74 -17.23 5.81 14.56
C TRP A 74 -16.90 7.04 15.42
N LEU A 75 -15.97 6.88 16.36
CA LEU A 75 -15.47 7.97 17.19
C LEU A 75 -14.88 9.07 16.33
N LEU A 76 -14.04 8.71 15.36
CA LEU A 76 -13.36 9.67 14.50
C LEU A 76 -14.37 10.50 13.69
N PHE A 77 -15.34 9.84 13.04
CA PHE A 77 -16.40 10.54 12.30
C PHE A 77 -17.25 11.45 13.18
N SER A 78 -17.37 11.16 14.48
CA SER A 78 -18.15 11.97 15.42
C SER A 78 -17.35 13.13 16.01
N SER A 79 -16.02 13.04 16.07
CA SER A 79 -15.16 14.00 16.77
C SER A 79 -14.43 14.97 15.85
N VAL A 80 -14.08 14.56 14.63
CA VAL A 80 -13.30 15.38 13.68
C VAL A 80 -14.20 15.85 12.55
N GLU A 81 -14.29 17.16 12.38
CA GLU A 81 -15.03 17.77 11.29
C GLU A 81 -14.20 17.78 10.00
N ASN A 82 -14.84 17.64 8.83
CA ASN A 82 -14.19 17.69 7.51
C ASN A 82 -13.07 16.66 7.27
N ILE A 83 -13.18 15.46 7.85
CA ILE A 83 -12.23 14.35 7.61
C ILE A 83 -12.14 14.04 6.11
N CYS A 84 -10.92 13.73 5.63
CA CYS A 84 -10.59 13.46 4.24
C CYS A 84 -10.82 14.63 3.26
N ARG A 85 -11.04 15.86 3.75
CA ARG A 85 -11.13 17.10 2.94
C ARG A 85 -9.90 17.98 3.19
N PRO A 86 -8.79 17.77 2.47
CA PRO A 86 -7.52 18.47 2.72
C PRO A 86 -7.64 20.01 2.64
N GLU A 87 -8.56 20.53 1.83
CA GLU A 87 -8.80 21.98 1.65
C GLU A 87 -9.40 22.66 2.87
N LEU A 88 -10.15 21.93 3.68
CA LEU A 88 -10.87 22.44 4.85
C LEU A 88 -10.15 22.10 6.17
N LEU A 89 -9.07 21.33 6.09
CA LEU A 89 -8.32 20.87 7.25
C LEU A 89 -7.25 21.91 7.64
N PRO A 90 -6.97 22.08 8.95
CA PRO A 90 -5.84 22.89 9.39
C PRO A 90 -4.53 22.34 8.84
N ARG A 91 -3.56 23.23 8.58
CA ARG A 91 -2.22 22.83 8.10
C ARG A 91 -1.60 21.79 9.04
N GLY A 92 -0.91 20.81 8.45
CA GLY A 92 -0.34 19.69 9.19
C GLY A 92 -1.34 18.67 9.74
N SER A 93 -2.63 18.74 9.40
CA SER A 93 -3.60 17.74 9.86
C SER A 93 -3.31 16.37 9.24
N GLN A 94 -3.37 15.32 10.06
CA GLN A 94 -3.18 13.94 9.60
C GLN A 94 -4.44 13.31 8.98
N TRP A 95 -5.57 14.02 9.02
CA TRP A 95 -6.87 13.50 8.58
C TRP A 95 -7.10 13.59 7.06
N THR A 96 -6.06 13.35 6.25
CA THR A 96 -6.08 13.50 4.78
C THR A 96 -6.56 12.24 4.04
N CYS A 97 -6.57 11.07 4.69
CA CYS A 97 -7.10 9.80 4.18
C CYS A 97 -6.57 9.33 2.79
N PRO A 98 -5.25 9.31 2.55
CA PRO A 98 -4.70 9.00 1.22
C PRO A 98 -5.10 7.61 0.71
N TYR A 99 -5.15 6.62 1.59
CA TYR A 99 -5.53 5.25 1.24
C TYR A 99 -6.98 5.15 0.77
N ASN A 100 -7.90 5.82 1.47
CA ASN A 100 -9.32 5.83 1.11
C ASN A 100 -9.57 6.53 -0.23
N GLN A 101 -8.80 7.59 -0.53
CA GLN A 101 -8.87 8.26 -1.82
C GLN A 101 -8.43 7.34 -2.98
N VAL A 102 -7.38 6.53 -2.77
CA VAL A 102 -6.94 5.56 -3.78
C VAL A 102 -8.01 4.49 -4.02
N ILE A 103 -8.64 3.97 -2.97
CA ILE A 103 -9.77 3.03 -3.12
C ILE A 103 -10.92 3.68 -3.88
N TYR A 104 -11.29 4.91 -3.53
CA TYR A 104 -12.35 5.65 -4.23
C TYR A 104 -12.03 5.85 -5.71
N ASN A 105 -10.81 6.28 -6.04
CA ASN A 105 -10.36 6.49 -7.42
C ASN A 105 -10.37 5.18 -8.22
N ASN A 106 -9.93 4.08 -7.61
CA ASN A 106 -9.97 2.75 -8.22
C ASN A 106 -11.41 2.28 -8.47
N MET A 107 -12.30 2.46 -7.50
CA MET A 107 -13.71 2.13 -7.62
C MET A 107 -14.38 2.90 -8.77
N MET A 108 -14.07 4.19 -8.91
CA MET A 108 -14.59 5.02 -10.00
C MET A 108 -14.02 4.60 -11.36
N THR A 109 -12.71 4.37 -11.43
CA THR A 109 -12.03 4.01 -12.68
C THR A 109 -12.48 2.63 -13.19
N TRP A 110 -12.43 1.62 -12.34
CA TRP A 110 -12.72 0.24 -12.75
C TRP A 110 -14.20 -0.13 -12.67
N GLY A 111 -14.96 0.48 -11.76
CA GLY A 111 -16.37 0.17 -11.56
C GLY A 111 -17.33 1.10 -12.30
N ALA A 112 -17.14 2.41 -12.24
CA ALA A 112 -18.05 3.39 -12.86
C ALA A 112 -17.74 3.62 -14.35
N VAL A 113 -16.48 3.94 -14.69
CA VAL A 113 -16.05 4.12 -16.09
C VAL A 113 -15.95 2.78 -16.81
N GLY A 114 -15.39 1.79 -16.12
CA GLY A 114 -15.25 0.43 -16.60
C GLY A 114 -14.03 0.24 -17.50
N PRO A 115 -13.38 -0.93 -17.46
CA PRO A 115 -12.16 -1.21 -18.21
C PRO A 115 -12.36 -1.19 -19.74
N LYS A 116 -13.59 -1.36 -20.22
CA LYS A 116 -13.92 -1.21 -21.64
C LYS A 116 -13.68 0.21 -22.17
N ARG A 117 -13.90 1.26 -21.37
CA ARG A 117 -13.57 2.64 -21.82
C ARG A 117 -12.11 3.01 -21.60
N VAL A 118 -11.43 2.33 -20.68
CA VAL A 118 -10.03 2.57 -20.35
C VAL A 118 -9.08 1.89 -21.35
N PHE A 119 -9.29 0.60 -21.65
CA PHE A 119 -8.32 -0.24 -22.39
C PHE A 119 -8.74 -0.72 -23.78
N TYR A 120 -10.03 -0.76 -24.12
CA TYR A 120 -10.51 -1.22 -25.44
C TYR A 120 -9.85 -0.38 -26.56
N PRO A 121 -9.72 -0.84 -27.82
CA PRO A 121 -8.78 -0.27 -28.80
C PRO A 121 -8.83 1.26 -29.06
N ASN A 122 -9.94 1.93 -28.70
CA ASN A 122 -10.09 3.39 -28.79
C ASN A 122 -10.16 4.08 -27.41
N GLY A 123 -9.77 3.39 -26.34
CA GLY A 123 -9.76 3.88 -24.97
C GLY A 123 -8.55 4.75 -24.68
N VAL A 124 -8.69 5.67 -23.71
CA VAL A 124 -7.69 6.69 -23.35
C VAL A 124 -6.33 6.07 -23.01
N TYR A 125 -6.32 4.84 -22.48
CA TYR A 125 -5.13 4.15 -21.99
C TYR A 125 -4.90 2.79 -22.64
N SER A 126 -5.31 2.59 -23.91
CA SER A 126 -5.18 1.30 -24.59
C SER A 126 -3.74 0.75 -24.61
N ASN A 127 -2.75 1.62 -24.77
CA ASN A 127 -1.32 1.24 -24.74
C ASN A 127 -0.86 0.66 -23.40
N LEU A 128 -1.51 1.00 -22.28
CA LEU A 128 -1.13 0.45 -20.97
C LEU A 128 -1.41 -1.05 -20.87
N PHE A 129 -2.31 -1.60 -21.70
CA PHE A 129 -2.61 -3.02 -21.72
C PHE A 129 -1.38 -3.88 -22.11
N ILE A 130 -0.44 -3.30 -22.88
CA ILE A 130 0.81 -3.96 -23.28
C ILE A 130 1.68 -4.30 -22.05
N PHE A 131 1.59 -3.52 -20.97
CA PHE A 131 2.37 -3.79 -19.76
C PHE A 131 1.94 -5.08 -19.05
N PHE A 132 0.67 -5.52 -19.18
CA PHE A 132 0.26 -6.83 -18.67
C PHE A 132 0.96 -7.98 -19.40
N LEU A 133 1.06 -7.88 -20.73
CA LEU A 133 1.78 -8.85 -21.55
C LEU A 133 3.28 -8.82 -21.24
N LEU A 134 3.86 -7.63 -21.12
CA LEU A 134 5.26 -7.46 -20.75
C LEU A 134 5.57 -8.05 -19.38
N GLY A 135 4.70 -7.85 -18.39
CA GLY A 135 4.83 -8.44 -17.05
C GLY A 135 4.77 -9.97 -17.06
N ALA A 136 3.92 -10.56 -17.91
CA ALA A 136 3.82 -12.02 -18.06
C ALA A 136 5.01 -12.62 -18.83
N LEU A 137 5.56 -11.88 -19.80
CA LEU A 137 6.64 -12.35 -20.66
C LEU A 137 8.02 -12.18 -20.03
N LEU A 138 8.26 -11.12 -19.23
CA LEU A 138 9.59 -10.83 -18.66
C LEU A 138 10.24 -11.94 -17.82
N PRO A 139 9.51 -12.77 -17.06
CA PRO A 139 10.10 -13.92 -16.38
C PRO A 139 10.72 -14.95 -17.34
N ILE A 140 10.20 -15.07 -18.57
CA ILE A 140 10.60 -16.09 -19.54
C ILE A 140 12.04 -15.87 -20.04
N PRO A 141 12.45 -14.66 -20.50
CA PRO A 141 13.84 -14.37 -20.81
C PRO A 141 14.78 -14.62 -19.62
N VAL A 142 14.40 -14.21 -18.40
CA VAL A 142 15.26 -14.42 -17.22
C VAL A 142 15.45 -15.91 -16.94
N TRP A 143 14.39 -16.71 -17.06
CA TRP A 143 14.47 -18.17 -16.94
C TRP A 143 15.35 -18.80 -18.04
N PHE A 144 15.21 -18.35 -19.29
CA PHE A 144 15.99 -18.84 -20.41
C PHE A 144 17.49 -18.48 -20.27
N LEU A 145 17.81 -17.24 -19.89
CA LEU A 145 19.18 -16.82 -19.60
C LEU A 145 19.78 -17.58 -18.42
N ALA A 146 18.99 -17.89 -17.39
CA ALA A 146 19.45 -18.68 -16.26
C ALA A 146 19.79 -20.14 -16.64
N ARG A 147 19.12 -20.70 -17.67
CA ARG A 147 19.43 -22.05 -18.19
C ARG A 147 20.62 -22.07 -19.14
N THR A 148 20.75 -21.06 -20.00
CA THR A 148 21.79 -21.02 -21.03
C THR A 148 23.15 -20.58 -20.50
N LEU A 149 23.18 -19.79 -19.42
CA LEU A 149 24.41 -19.29 -18.79
C LEU A 149 24.52 -19.74 -17.33
N PRO A 150 24.67 -21.06 -17.06
CA PRO A 150 24.75 -21.57 -15.69
C PRO A 150 25.97 -21.06 -14.90
N GLU A 151 27.01 -20.60 -15.59
CA GLU A 151 28.20 -19.99 -14.99
C GLU A 151 27.88 -18.68 -14.27
N LYS A 152 26.89 -17.94 -14.78
CA LYS A 152 26.48 -16.62 -14.28
C LYS A 152 25.43 -16.75 -13.17
N LYS A 153 25.87 -17.12 -11.96
CA LYS A 153 25.01 -17.32 -10.77
C LYS A 153 24.13 -16.12 -10.39
N TRP A 154 24.54 -14.89 -10.74
CA TRP A 154 23.75 -13.67 -10.50
C TRP A 154 22.41 -13.61 -11.26
N ILE A 155 22.28 -14.24 -12.43
CA ILE A 155 21.03 -14.20 -13.24
C ILE A 155 19.92 -14.93 -12.49
N ARG A 156 20.27 -16.01 -11.77
CA ARG A 156 19.33 -16.77 -10.94
C ARG A 156 18.81 -15.99 -9.73
N LEU A 157 19.48 -14.89 -9.33
CA LEU A 157 19.05 -14.03 -8.23
C LEU A 157 18.05 -12.96 -8.68
N ILE A 158 17.87 -12.75 -9.99
CA ILE A 158 16.93 -11.77 -10.53
C ILE A 158 15.51 -12.33 -10.41
N ASN A 159 14.73 -11.81 -9.47
CA ASN A 159 13.32 -12.11 -9.35
C ASN A 159 12.50 -10.94 -9.92
N VAL A 160 12.02 -11.12 -11.16
CA VAL A 160 11.20 -10.14 -11.89
C VAL A 160 9.96 -9.73 -11.09
N SER A 161 9.29 -10.69 -10.44
CA SER A 161 8.10 -10.43 -9.65
C SER A 161 8.39 -9.52 -8.46
N THR A 162 9.54 -9.69 -7.80
CA THR A 162 9.95 -8.82 -6.68
C THR A 162 10.22 -7.38 -7.12
N ILE A 163 10.78 -7.20 -8.33
CA ILE A 163 11.03 -5.88 -8.90
C ILE A 163 9.71 -5.15 -9.15
N PHE A 164 8.71 -5.82 -9.73
CA PHE A 164 7.40 -5.22 -10.00
C PHE A 164 6.57 -4.95 -8.74
N ILE A 165 6.70 -5.79 -7.70
CA ILE A 165 6.00 -5.57 -6.42
C ILE A 165 6.46 -4.28 -5.74
N ALA A 166 7.71 -3.83 -5.96
CA ALA A 166 8.18 -2.58 -5.37
C ALA A 166 7.29 -1.37 -5.71
N GLY A 167 6.69 -1.34 -6.91
CA GLY A 167 5.77 -0.27 -7.32
C GLY A 167 4.33 -0.41 -6.83
N ALA A 168 3.97 -1.51 -6.16
CA ALA A 168 2.57 -1.83 -5.86
C ALA A 168 1.90 -0.88 -4.83
N SER A 169 2.70 -0.19 -4.02
CA SER A 169 2.21 0.79 -3.02
C SER A 169 2.26 2.24 -3.50
N MET A 170 2.57 2.50 -4.77
CA MET A 170 2.26 3.79 -5.43
C MET A 170 0.81 3.72 -5.95
N PRO A 171 -0.08 4.71 -5.72
CA PRO A 171 0.17 6.08 -5.28
C PRO A 171 0.02 6.45 -3.78
N PRO A 172 -0.49 5.62 -2.85
CA PRO A 172 -0.67 6.11 -1.46
C PRO A 172 0.66 6.46 -0.78
N VAL A 173 1.79 5.98 -1.32
CA VAL A 173 3.14 6.24 -0.83
C VAL A 173 3.87 7.19 -1.79
N SER A 174 4.20 8.39 -1.29
CA SER A 174 5.03 9.39 -1.99
C SER A 174 6.43 8.90 -2.35
N ALA A 175 7.07 9.56 -3.33
CA ALA A 175 8.43 9.24 -3.77
C ALA A 175 9.48 9.35 -2.64
N VAL A 176 9.31 10.30 -1.72
CA VAL A 176 10.22 10.50 -0.57
C VAL A 176 10.25 9.27 0.34
N ASN A 177 9.11 8.61 0.54
CA ASN A 177 9.00 7.40 1.35
C ASN A 177 9.80 6.24 0.72
N TYR A 178 9.74 6.12 -0.61
CA TYR A 178 10.50 5.11 -1.35
C TYR A 178 12.02 5.34 -1.28
N LEU A 179 12.46 6.59 -1.46
CA LEU A 179 13.88 6.95 -1.35
C LEU A 179 14.39 6.72 0.07
N SER A 180 13.62 7.10 1.09
CA SER A 180 13.96 6.87 2.50
C SER A 180 14.04 5.38 2.83
N TRP A 181 13.05 4.59 2.37
CA TRP A 181 13.07 3.14 2.51
C TRP A 181 14.30 2.51 1.88
N PHE A 182 14.66 2.92 0.65
CA PHE A 182 15.85 2.43 -0.03
C PHE A 182 17.13 2.82 0.72
N ALA A 183 17.24 4.06 1.22
CA ALA A 183 18.40 4.52 1.97
C ALA A 183 18.61 3.71 3.26
N VAL A 184 17.54 3.51 4.05
CA VAL A 184 17.59 2.69 5.28
C VAL A 184 17.90 1.23 4.96
N ALA A 185 17.26 0.67 3.93
CA ALA A 185 17.52 -0.70 3.49
C ALA A 185 18.97 -0.88 3.03
N PHE A 186 19.53 0.06 2.28
CA PHE A 186 20.93 0.06 1.88
C PHE A 186 21.84 0.13 3.10
N PHE A 187 21.60 1.07 4.02
CA PHE A 187 22.42 1.19 5.24
C PHE A 187 22.42 -0.11 6.06
N LEU A 188 21.25 -0.65 6.41
CA LEU A 188 21.15 -1.83 7.25
C LEU A 188 21.58 -3.12 6.53
N LYS A 189 21.16 -3.32 5.28
CA LYS A 189 21.40 -4.58 4.55
C LYS A 189 22.71 -4.63 3.78
N PHE A 190 23.31 -3.48 3.46
CA PHE A 190 24.59 -3.43 2.75
C PHE A 190 25.74 -3.01 3.66
N VAL A 191 25.64 -1.85 4.33
CA VAL A 191 26.74 -1.31 5.14
C VAL A 191 26.91 -2.09 6.44
N VAL A 192 25.84 -2.21 7.23
CA VAL A 192 25.88 -2.88 8.53
C VAL A 192 26.08 -4.39 8.37
N TYR A 193 25.46 -5.01 7.36
CA TYR A 193 25.69 -6.43 7.07
C TYR A 193 27.16 -6.76 6.77
N ARG A 194 27.86 -5.91 6.00
CA ARG A 194 29.28 -6.13 5.65
C ARG A 194 30.21 -5.88 6.82
N LYS A 195 29.99 -4.81 7.61
CA LYS A 195 30.89 -4.43 8.71
C LYS A 195 30.61 -5.18 10.02
N TYR A 196 29.34 -5.47 10.33
CA TYR A 196 28.91 -5.99 11.64
C TYR A 196 27.95 -7.18 11.51
N LYS A 197 28.36 -8.23 10.79
CA LYS A 197 27.51 -9.39 10.47
C LYS A 197 26.90 -10.08 11.70
N ARG A 198 27.67 -10.22 12.80
CA ARG A 198 27.18 -10.83 14.05
C ARG A 198 26.08 -10.02 14.72
N TRP A 199 26.22 -8.69 14.73
CA TRP A 199 25.20 -7.80 15.27
C TRP A 199 23.95 -7.83 14.39
N TRP A 200 24.11 -7.75 13.07
CA TRP A 200 23.01 -7.75 12.12
C TRP A 200 22.14 -9.01 12.24
N ALA A 201 22.77 -10.19 12.30
CA ALA A 201 22.04 -11.47 12.40
C ALA A 201 21.22 -11.61 13.69
N LYS A 202 21.65 -10.97 14.78
CA LYS A 202 20.98 -11.06 16.09
C LYS A 202 19.92 -9.97 16.30
N TYR A 203 20.21 -8.73 15.88
CA TYR A 203 19.44 -7.56 16.28
C TYR A 203 18.63 -6.92 15.15
N SER A 204 18.93 -7.17 13.87
CA SER A 204 18.27 -6.44 12.79
C SER A 204 16.74 -6.68 12.76
N TYR A 205 16.29 -7.89 13.07
CA TYR A 205 14.86 -8.19 13.13
C TYR A 205 14.19 -7.54 14.35
N LEU A 206 14.83 -7.60 15.52
CA LEU A 206 14.34 -6.99 16.75
C LEU A 206 14.25 -5.46 16.61
N LEU A 207 15.25 -4.84 15.98
CA LEU A 207 15.26 -3.40 15.71
C LEU A 207 14.11 -2.99 14.78
N SER A 208 13.83 -3.77 13.73
CA SER A 208 12.70 -3.51 12.83
C SER A 208 11.39 -3.51 13.62
N VAL A 209 11.14 -4.57 14.40
CA VAL A 209 9.93 -4.70 15.22
C VAL A 209 9.84 -3.57 16.26
N ALA A 210 10.97 -3.16 16.86
CA ALA A 210 10.98 -2.07 17.83
C ALA A 210 10.66 -0.71 17.20
N ILE A 211 11.14 -0.44 15.99
CA ILE A 211 10.83 0.80 15.26
C ILE A 211 9.35 0.80 14.84
N ASP A 212 8.84 -0.30 14.29
CA ASP A 212 7.44 -0.41 13.85
C ASP A 212 6.46 -0.24 15.03
N THR A 213 6.74 -0.91 16.15
CA THR A 213 5.92 -0.78 17.37
C THR A 213 6.07 0.60 18.02
N GLY A 214 7.28 1.17 18.04
CA GLY A 214 7.54 2.50 18.57
C GLY A 214 6.80 3.60 17.80
N VAL A 215 6.84 3.57 16.47
CA VAL A 215 6.10 4.51 15.62
C VAL A 215 4.60 4.37 15.81
N SER A 216 4.08 3.14 15.86
CA SER A 216 2.64 2.89 16.04
C SER A 216 2.14 3.41 17.39
N LEU A 217 2.89 3.16 18.47
CA LEU A 217 2.55 3.63 19.81
C LEU A 217 2.65 5.16 19.92
N MET A 218 3.68 5.75 19.31
CA MET A 218 3.83 7.20 19.26
C MET A 218 2.70 7.87 18.47
N ALA A 219 2.34 7.31 17.31
CA ALA A 219 1.23 7.78 16.51
C ALA A 219 -0.07 7.76 17.32
N PHE A 220 -0.39 6.63 17.96
CA PHE A 220 -1.57 6.51 18.82
C PHE A 220 -1.60 7.58 19.93
N LEU A 221 -0.49 7.76 20.65
CA LEU A 221 -0.39 8.74 21.73
C LEU A 221 -0.58 10.16 21.22
N VAL A 222 0.10 10.55 20.14
CA VAL A 222 -0.05 11.88 19.53
C VAL A 222 -1.47 12.10 19.03
N THR A 223 -2.08 11.09 18.42
CA THR A 223 -3.45 11.23 17.91
C THR A 223 -4.43 11.50 19.05
N VAL A 224 -4.37 10.71 20.12
CA VAL A 224 -5.31 10.84 21.24
C VAL A 224 -5.06 12.11 22.07
N THR A 225 -3.80 12.49 22.28
CA THR A 225 -3.46 13.62 23.18
C THR A 225 -3.43 14.99 22.50
N LEU A 226 -3.07 15.06 21.21
CA LEU A 226 -2.86 16.32 20.51
C LEU A 226 -3.82 16.48 19.32
N GLN A 227 -3.89 15.50 18.42
CA GLN A 227 -4.57 15.71 17.13
C GLN A 227 -6.09 15.73 17.23
N ILE A 228 -6.69 14.98 18.15
CA ILE A 228 -8.13 15.09 18.45
C ILE A 228 -8.48 16.50 18.96
N HIS A 229 -7.55 17.19 19.62
CA HIS A 229 -7.70 18.56 20.08
C HIS A 229 -7.22 19.60 19.05
N ASN A 230 -7.05 19.21 17.78
CA ASN A 230 -6.55 20.05 16.68
C ASN A 230 -5.16 20.67 16.93
N VAL A 231 -4.33 20.05 17.77
CA VAL A 231 -2.93 20.44 17.96
C VAL A 231 -2.05 19.64 17.01
N ASN A 232 -1.72 20.22 15.86
CA ASN A 232 -0.99 19.55 14.79
C ASN A 232 0.55 19.64 14.90
N GLY A 233 1.07 20.28 15.94
CA GLY A 233 2.51 20.47 16.15
C GLY A 233 2.99 21.88 15.81
N ILE A 234 4.30 22.05 15.75
CA ILE A 234 4.95 23.33 15.43
C ILE A 234 4.89 23.53 13.92
N ASP A 235 4.65 24.75 13.43
CA ASP A 235 4.79 25.07 12.01
C ASP A 235 6.27 24.97 11.59
N TRP A 236 6.61 23.92 10.83
CA TRP A 236 7.93 23.72 10.25
C TRP A 236 7.83 23.22 8.81
N TRP A 237 8.96 23.24 8.09
CA TRP A 237 8.98 22.96 6.66
C TRP A 237 8.44 21.58 6.25
N GLY A 238 8.51 20.57 7.12
CA GLY A 238 7.97 19.22 6.87
C GLY A 238 6.67 18.91 7.64
N LEU A 239 5.98 19.94 8.15
CA LEU A 239 4.68 19.77 8.78
C LEU A 239 3.61 19.39 7.74
N ASP A 240 3.66 20.01 6.56
CA ASP A 240 2.74 19.68 5.47
C ASP A 240 3.12 18.31 4.89
N VAL A 241 2.18 17.37 4.96
CA VAL A 241 2.25 16.05 4.30
C VAL A 241 2.07 16.23 2.79
N SER A 242 3.01 16.94 2.18
CA SER A 242 3.06 17.26 0.76
C SER A 242 4.44 16.89 0.23
N ASP A 243 4.55 16.65 -1.08
CA ASP A 243 5.85 16.36 -1.71
C ASP A 243 6.78 17.59 -1.78
N HIS A 244 6.43 18.69 -1.09
CA HIS A 244 7.06 20.02 -1.13
C HIS A 244 7.27 20.57 -2.56
N CYS A 245 6.54 20.00 -3.51
CA CYS A 245 6.54 20.36 -4.91
C CYS A 245 5.12 20.79 -5.29
N PRO A 246 4.84 22.10 -5.41
CA PRO A 246 3.50 22.59 -5.71
C PRO A 246 2.99 22.13 -7.09
N LEU A 247 3.90 21.73 -7.99
CA LEU A 247 3.59 21.21 -9.31
C LEU A 247 3.22 19.71 -9.29
N ALA A 248 3.44 18.99 -8.19
CA ALA A 248 3.14 17.55 -8.12
C ALA A 248 1.64 17.26 -8.21
N THR A 249 0.80 18.19 -7.76
CA THR A 249 -0.67 18.13 -7.84
C THR A 249 -1.23 18.60 -9.19
N CYS A 250 -0.40 19.14 -10.08
CA CYS A 250 -0.87 19.70 -11.34
C CYS A 250 -1.24 18.61 -12.36
N PRO A 251 -2.39 18.76 -13.06
CA PRO A 251 -2.78 17.83 -14.11
C PRO A 251 -1.79 17.92 -15.27
N THR A 252 -1.25 16.78 -15.68
CA THR A 252 -0.34 16.67 -16.83
C THR A 252 -1.07 16.34 -18.13
N ALA A 253 -2.39 16.17 -18.08
CA ALA A 253 -3.23 15.87 -19.24
C ALA A 253 -3.48 17.13 -20.08
N ARG A 254 -3.25 17.03 -21.40
CA ARG A 254 -3.49 18.12 -22.35
C ARG A 254 -4.94 18.61 -22.28
N GLY A 255 -5.14 19.92 -22.18
CA GLY A 255 -6.46 20.56 -22.15
C GLY A 255 -7.17 20.55 -20.79
N VAL A 256 -6.52 20.10 -19.71
CA VAL A 256 -7.05 20.22 -18.34
C VAL A 256 -6.37 21.39 -17.65
N HIS A 257 -7.10 22.48 -17.44
CA HIS A 257 -6.62 23.64 -16.69
C HIS A 257 -7.03 23.51 -15.22
N ALA A 258 -6.06 23.55 -14.33
CA ALA A 258 -6.27 23.69 -12.89
C ALA A 258 -5.68 25.03 -12.43
N GLU A 259 -6.36 25.71 -11.52
CA GLU A 259 -5.88 26.96 -10.94
C GLU A 259 -4.51 26.75 -10.27
N GLY A 260 -3.54 27.60 -10.57
CA GLY A 260 -2.16 27.51 -10.04
C GLY A 260 -1.21 26.59 -10.80
N CYS A 261 -1.65 25.95 -11.89
CA CYS A 261 -0.83 25.04 -12.68
C CYS A 261 -0.47 25.60 -14.07
N PRO A 262 0.75 25.34 -14.58
CA PRO A 262 1.12 25.75 -15.93
C PRO A 262 0.26 25.00 -16.95
N ALA A 263 -0.34 25.75 -17.88
CA ALA A 263 -1.09 25.22 -19.00
C ALA A 263 -0.11 24.64 -20.06
N PHE A 264 -0.30 23.38 -20.45
CA PHE A 264 0.43 22.72 -21.54
C PHE A 264 -0.52 22.28 -22.66
#